data_AF-A0A1F3BGC5-F1
#
_entry.id   AF-A0A1F3BGC5-F1
#
_cell.length_a   1.000
_cell.length_b   1.000
_cell.length_c   1.000
_cell.angle_alpha   90.00
_cell.angle_beta   90.00
_cell.angle_gamma   90.00
#
_symmetry.space_group_name_H-M   'P 1'
#
loop_
_entity.id
_entity.type
_entity.pdbx_description
1 polymer ?
#
loop_
_entity_poly.entity_id
_entity_poly.type
_entity_poly.pdbx_seq_one_letter_code
_entity_poly.pdbx_strand_id
1 'polypeptide(L)'
;MVQYIFFESKYNSDSVKFRTETANILYNRKLTKTIGLISDGELQNWTKAALERINFEVVCNKTDSVNVVVNIENKIPTLTYTENNKMEKFTSIYDLINNLKYNSL
;
A
#
# COMPACT_ATOMS: atom_id res chain seq x y z
N MET A 1 17.80 -1.79 -27.32
CA MET A 1 17.28 -0.80 -26.35
C MET A 1 16.05 -0.07 -26.92
N VAL A 2 15.03 -0.81 -27.37
CA VAL A 2 13.85 -0.25 -28.08
C VAL A 2 12.53 -0.71 -27.44
N GLN A 3 12.51 -1.85 -26.75
CA GLN A 3 11.32 -2.36 -26.05
C GLN A 3 10.86 -1.52 -24.84
N TYR A 4 11.77 -0.81 -24.17
CA TYR A 4 11.47 -0.08 -22.93
C TYR A 4 10.56 1.14 -23.16
N ILE A 5 10.75 1.84 -24.27
CA ILE A 5 10.03 3.07 -24.60
C ILE A 5 8.54 2.78 -24.87
N PHE A 6 8.24 1.59 -25.41
CA PHE A 6 6.87 1.19 -25.75
C PHE A 6 5.98 0.93 -24.53
N PHE A 7 6.55 0.43 -23.42
CA PHE A 7 5.79 0.22 -22.18
C PHE A 7 5.51 1.54 -21.47
N GLU A 8 6.48 2.44 -21.37
CA GLU A 8 6.27 3.74 -20.74
C GLU A 8 5.19 4.56 -21.46
N SER A 9 5.18 4.59 -22.79
CA SER A 9 4.18 5.36 -23.55
C SER A 9 2.77 4.77 -23.48
N LYS A 10 2.62 3.46 -23.23
CA LYS A 10 1.32 2.77 -23.21
C LYS A 10 0.66 2.78 -21.84
N TYR A 11 1.44 2.93 -20.77
CA TYR A 11 0.96 2.89 -19.38
C TYR A 11 1.13 4.21 -18.62
N ASN A 12 1.84 5.21 -19.16
CA ASN A 12 1.76 6.58 -18.63
C ASN A 12 0.44 7.22 -19.05
N SER A 13 -0.45 7.39 -18.09
CA SER A 13 -1.65 8.22 -18.21
C SER A 13 -1.71 9.17 -17.02
N ASP A 14 -2.66 10.10 -17.03
CA ASP A 14 -2.93 10.97 -15.87
C ASP A 14 -3.26 10.18 -14.60
N SER A 15 -3.53 8.86 -14.69
CA SER A 15 -3.92 7.98 -13.59
C SER A 15 -2.94 6.84 -13.30
N VAL A 16 -1.89 6.63 -14.09
CA VAL A 16 -0.94 5.51 -13.94
C VAL A 16 0.47 5.91 -14.41
N LYS A 17 1.51 5.48 -13.69
CA LYS A 17 2.93 5.66 -14.03
C LYS A 17 3.71 4.36 -13.84
N PHE A 18 4.47 3.94 -14.84
CA PHE A 18 5.37 2.78 -14.74
C PHE A 18 6.74 3.21 -14.19
N ARG A 19 7.26 2.52 -13.15
CA ARG A 19 8.63 2.65 -12.67
C ARG A 19 9.48 1.50 -13.21
N THR A 20 10.36 1.83 -14.14
CA THR A 20 11.27 0.89 -14.80
C THR A 20 12.29 0.25 -13.85
N GLU A 21 12.79 1.00 -12.87
CA GLU A 21 13.78 0.53 -11.88
C GLU A 21 13.27 -0.61 -10.99
N THR A 22 11.97 -0.64 -10.71
CA THR A 22 11.33 -1.63 -9.82
C THR A 22 10.30 -2.49 -10.53
N ALA A 23 10.15 -2.33 -11.85
CA ALA A 23 9.11 -2.94 -12.68
C ALA A 23 7.68 -2.82 -12.10
N ASN A 24 7.40 -1.72 -11.39
CA ASN A 24 6.11 -1.49 -10.72
C ASN A 24 5.23 -0.50 -11.47
N ILE A 25 3.92 -0.73 -11.40
CA ILE A 25 2.88 0.20 -11.87
C ILE A 25 2.37 0.98 -10.66
N LEU A 26 2.49 2.31 -10.69
CA LEU A 26 1.93 3.23 -9.70
C LEU A 26 0.67 3.85 -10.26
N TYR A 27 -0.36 4.04 -9.46
CA TYR A 27 -1.47 4.89 -9.88
C TYR A 27 -1.06 6.35 -9.71
N ASN A 28 -1.80 7.31 -10.25
CA ASN A 28 -1.51 8.74 -10.16
C ASN A 28 -2.65 9.47 -9.41
N ARG A 29 -3.34 8.77 -8.51
CA ARG A 29 -4.23 9.38 -7.50
C ARG A 29 -3.37 9.90 -6.35
N LYS A 30 -3.44 11.20 -6.04
CA LYS A 30 -2.81 11.79 -4.84
C LYS A 30 -3.50 11.28 -3.58
N LEU A 31 -3.14 10.09 -3.11
CA LEU A 31 -3.39 9.68 -1.73
C LEU A 31 -2.16 10.06 -0.91
N THR A 32 -2.00 11.34 -0.60
CA THR A 32 -0.85 11.89 0.13
C THR A 32 -0.86 11.57 1.63
N LYS A 33 -1.51 10.47 2.04
CA LYS A 33 -1.52 10.06 3.45
C LYS A 33 -0.33 9.16 3.69
N THR A 34 0.38 9.44 4.78
CA THR A 34 1.44 8.59 5.29
C THR A 34 0.82 7.54 6.22
N ILE A 35 1.17 6.27 6.01
CA ILE A 35 0.75 5.15 6.84
C ILE A 35 1.96 4.64 7.62
N GLY A 36 1.85 4.66 8.95
CA GLY A 36 2.77 3.95 9.83
C GLY A 36 2.54 2.44 9.73
N LEU A 37 3.55 1.68 9.33
CA LEU A 37 3.48 0.21 9.23
C LEU A 37 4.29 -0.44 10.36
N ILE A 38 3.59 -1.14 11.24
CA ILE A 38 4.19 -1.93 12.32
C ILE A 38 4.01 -3.41 11.95
N SER A 39 5.11 -4.06 11.57
CA SER A 39 5.15 -5.45 11.11
C SER A 39 6.60 -5.92 11.09
N ASP A 40 6.81 -7.24 11.23
CA ASP A 40 8.13 -7.86 11.17
C ASP A 40 8.28 -8.76 9.93
N GLY A 41 9.51 -8.82 9.40
CA GLY A 41 9.91 -9.79 8.37
C GLY A 41 9.27 -9.57 6.98
N GLU A 42 8.99 -10.67 6.28
CA GLU A 42 8.48 -10.62 4.89
C GLU A 42 7.10 -9.97 4.77
N LEU A 43 6.25 -10.10 5.80
CA LEU A 43 4.93 -9.48 5.83
C LEU A 43 5.03 -7.96 5.78
N GLN A 44 6.06 -7.37 6.40
CA GLN A 44 6.30 -5.94 6.32
C GLN A 44 6.57 -5.51 4.87
N ASN A 45 7.43 -6.25 4.16
CA ASN A 45 7.78 -5.96 2.77
C ASN A 45 6.58 -6.09 1.83
N TRP A 46 5.78 -7.16 1.99
CA TRP A 46 4.60 -7.39 1.16
C TRP A 46 3.50 -6.37 1.42
N THR A 47 3.19 -6.08 2.69
CA THR A 47 2.18 -5.08 3.06
C THR A 47 2.61 -3.70 2.61
N LYS A 48 3.88 -3.32 2.80
CA LYS A 48 4.43 -2.06 2.30
C LYS A 48 4.25 -1.93 0.79
N ALA A 49 4.71 -2.92 0.02
CA ALA A 49 4.59 -2.89 -1.43
C ALA A 49 3.13 -2.82 -1.89
N ALA A 50 2.20 -3.48 -1.18
CA ALA A 50 0.79 -3.46 -1.52
C ALA A 50 0.13 -2.09 -1.28
N LEU A 51 0.50 -1.41 -0.19
CA LEU A 51 0.03 -0.06 0.14
C LEU A 51 0.66 1.01 -0.77
N GLU A 52 1.95 0.88 -1.10
CA GLU A 52 2.63 1.80 -2.04
C GLU A 52 2.05 1.68 -3.46
N ARG A 53 1.63 0.49 -3.89
CA ARG A 53 0.95 0.28 -5.18
C ARG A 53 -0.35 1.06 -5.30
N ILE A 54 -1.02 1.35 -4.18
CA ILE A 54 -2.24 2.16 -4.17
C ILE A 54 -1.97 3.61 -3.77
N ASN A 55 -0.70 4.04 -3.87
CA ASN A 55 -0.21 5.40 -3.66
C ASN A 55 -0.16 5.93 -2.23
N PHE A 56 -0.20 5.07 -1.20
CA PHE A 56 0.14 5.54 0.14
C PHE A 56 1.65 5.62 0.33
N GLU A 57 2.10 6.62 1.07
CA GLU A 57 3.47 6.66 1.58
C GLU A 57 3.53 5.79 2.84
N VAL A 58 4.43 4.81 2.88
CA VAL A 58 4.49 3.84 3.99
C VAL A 58 5.79 4.00 4.75
N VAL A 59 5.68 4.31 6.04
CA VAL A 59 6.82 4.44 6.94
C VAL A 59 6.84 3.26 7.90
N CYS A 60 7.82 2.39 7.72
CA CYS A 60 8.02 1.22 8.57
C CYS A 60 8.49 1.62 9.97
N ASN A 61 8.02 0.89 10.99
CA ASN A 61 8.44 0.99 12.38
C ASN A 61 8.24 2.38 13.00
N LYS A 62 7.25 3.12 12.49
CA LYS A 62 6.81 4.40 13.06
C LYS A 62 5.29 4.44 13.11
N THR A 63 4.78 5.19 14.06
CA THR A 63 3.36 5.53 14.16
C THR A 63 3.10 6.87 13.50
N ASP A 64 1.99 6.96 12.77
CA ASP A 64 1.46 8.20 12.19
C ASP A 64 -0.01 8.40 12.62
N SER A 65 -0.66 9.41 12.08
CA SER A 65 -2.12 9.62 12.10
C SER A 65 -2.91 8.42 11.60
N VAL A 66 -2.32 7.63 10.70
CA VAL A 66 -2.86 6.39 10.16
C VAL A 66 -1.86 5.26 10.37
N ASN A 67 -2.29 4.15 10.93
CA ASN A 67 -1.43 3.01 11.23
C ASN A 67 -2.00 1.70 10.72
N VAL A 68 -1.11 0.84 10.23
CA VAL A 68 -1.38 -0.56 9.91
C VAL A 68 -0.45 -1.42 10.76
N VAL A 69 -1.03 -2.25 11.63
CA VAL A 69 -0.32 -3.23 12.43
C VAL A 69 -0.59 -4.61 11.86
N VAL A 70 0.45 -5.35 11.49
CA VAL A 70 0.31 -6.73 11.01
C VAL A 70 0.77 -7.67 12.12
N ASN A 71 -0.15 -8.45 12.64
CA ASN A 71 0.12 -9.46 13.66
C ASN A 71 -0.21 -10.86 13.13
N ILE A 72 0.44 -11.89 13.67
CA ILE A 72 0.08 -13.28 13.37
C ILE A 72 -0.67 -13.83 14.58
N GLU A 73 -1.98 -13.99 14.45
CA GLU A 73 -2.84 -14.61 15.47
C GLU A 73 -3.20 -16.03 14.99
N ASN A 74 -2.90 -17.07 15.76
CA ASN A 74 -3.21 -18.47 15.41
C ASN A 74 -2.68 -18.92 14.03
N LYS A 75 -1.48 -18.47 13.63
CA LYS A 75 -0.87 -18.70 12.31
C LYS A 75 -1.56 -17.98 11.13
N ILE A 76 -2.50 -17.08 11.41
CA ILE A 76 -3.20 -16.29 10.41
C ILE A 76 -2.74 -14.83 10.54
N PRO A 77 -2.33 -14.17 9.44
CA PRO A 77 -2.01 -12.75 9.47
C PRO A 77 -3.30 -11.93 9.65
N THR A 78 -3.33 -11.11 10.69
CA THR A 78 -4.38 -10.14 10.99
C THR A 78 -3.79 -8.73 10.83
N LEU A 79 -4.42 -7.92 9.99
CA LEU A 79 -4.05 -6.52 9.79
C LEU A 79 -5.02 -5.63 10.57
N THR A 80 -4.49 -4.76 11.41
CA THR A 80 -5.26 -3.78 12.17
C THR A 80 -4.99 -2.40 11.62
N TYR A 81 -6.01 -1.79 11.04
CA TYR A 81 -5.98 -0.40 10.59
C TYR A 81 -6.46 0.51 11.71
N THR A 82 -5.78 1.62 11.94
CA THR A 82 -6.19 2.64 12.91
C THR A 82 -6.11 4.02 12.29
N GLU A 83 -7.23 4.76 12.32
CA GLU A 83 -7.34 6.14 11.89
C GLU A 83 -8.39 6.88 12.74
N ASN A 84 -8.09 8.08 13.24
CA ASN A 84 -9.03 8.93 13.99
C ASN A 84 -9.76 8.21 15.15
N ASN A 85 -9.04 7.44 15.97
CA ASN A 85 -9.56 6.59 17.05
C ASN A 85 -10.53 5.46 16.62
N LYS A 86 -10.71 5.22 15.32
CA LYS A 86 -11.37 4.02 14.81
C LYS A 86 -10.32 2.95 14.54
N MET A 87 -10.63 1.74 14.96
CA MET A 87 -9.80 0.57 14.73
C MET A 87 -10.61 -0.46 13.96
N GLU A 88 -10.08 -0.89 12.82
CA GLU A 88 -10.69 -1.91 11.97
C GLU A 88 -9.71 -3.06 11.80
N LYS A 89 -10.23 -4.30 11.90
CA LYS A 89 -9.43 -5.51 11.71
C LYS A 89 -9.78 -6.15 10.38
N PHE A 90 -8.75 -6.59 9.67
CA PHE A 90 -8.83 -7.26 8.38
C PHE A 90 -8.04 -8.56 8.43
N THR A 91 -8.57 -9.61 7.82
CA THR A 91 -7.90 -10.92 7.69
C THR A 91 -7.11 -11.04 6.39
N SER A 92 -7.22 -10.04 5.49
CA SER A 92 -6.53 -10.00 4.21
C SER A 92 -6.07 -8.59 3.88
N ILE A 93 -4.89 -8.49 3.26
CA ILE A 93 -4.38 -7.25 2.68
C ILE A 93 -5.33 -6.70 1.60
N TYR A 94 -6.06 -7.59 0.91
CA TYR A 94 -7.02 -7.20 -0.12
C TYR A 94 -8.21 -6.43 0.48
N ASP A 95 -8.73 -6.90 1.61
CA ASP A 95 -9.87 -6.26 2.29
C ASP A 95 -9.46 -4.89 2.85
N LEU A 96 -8.25 -4.80 3.41
CA LEU A 96 -7.67 -3.52 3.84
C LEU A 96 -7.56 -2.56 2.65
N ILE A 97 -7.00 -2.99 1.53
CA ILE A 97 -6.84 -2.16 0.33
C ILE A 97 -8.18 -1.68 -0.21
N ASN A 98 -9.19 -2.56 -0.25
CA ASN A 98 -10.51 -2.17 -0.71
C ASN A 98 -11.13 -1.12 0.22
N ASN A 99 -11.10 -1.36 1.53
CA ASN A 99 -11.57 -0.39 2.51
C ASN A 99 -10.88 0.98 2.32
N LEU A 100 -9.55 0.99 2.18
CA LEU A 100 -8.78 2.21 1.93
C LEU A 100 -9.17 2.90 0.61
N LYS A 101 -9.46 2.14 -0.45
CA LYS A 101 -9.91 2.70 -1.74
C LYS A 101 -11.31 3.29 -1.68
N TYR A 102 -12.22 2.69 -0.91
CA TYR A 102 -13.61 3.14 -0.79
C TYR A 102 -13.79 4.28 0.22
N ASN A 103 -13.01 4.31 1.30
CA ASN A 103 -13.08 5.34 2.35
C ASN A 103 -12.22 6.59 2.04
N SER A 104 -11.41 6.56 0.98
CA SER A 104 -10.63 7.70 0.50
C SER A 104 -11.26 8.47 -0.67
N LEU A 105 -12.48 8.07 -1.08
CA LEU A 105 -13.37 8.76 -2.04
C LEU A 105 -14.48 9.49 -1.29
#